data_AF-A0A0N5D2J6-F1
#
_entry.id   AF-A0A0N5D2J6-F1
#
_cell.length_a   1.000
_cell.length_b   1.000
_cell.length_c   1.000
_cell.angle_alpha   90.00
_cell.angle_beta   90.00
_cell.angle_gamma   90.00
#
_symmetry.space_group_name_H-M   'P 1'
#
loop_
_entity.id
_entity.type
_entity.pdbx_description
1 polymer ?
#
loop_
_entity_poly.entity_id
_entity_poly.type
_entity_poly.pdbx_seq_one_letter_code
_entity_poly.pdbx_strand_id
1 'polypeptide(L)'
;MKLYRDDCSSALNRVDGFTCVFAKILSVIPLEVEDKTSKLYLGRVNENVSVEDVFPGDYCYLLLDATVRPIRCIRLTIVPEYIQKFAEYQLRRARALKTHNSNFYCL
;
A
#
# COMPACT_ATOMS: atom_id res chain seq x y z
N MET A 1 -8.62 0.04 -15.63
CA MET A 1 -8.48 0.47 -14.21
C MET A 1 -6.99 0.57 -13.89
N LYS A 2 -6.51 1.69 -13.34
CA LYS A 2 -5.07 1.90 -13.10
C LYS A 2 -4.61 1.20 -11.81
N LEU A 3 -3.40 0.64 -11.83
CA LEU A 3 -2.75 0.05 -10.67
C LEU A 3 -1.44 0.79 -10.39
N TYR A 4 -1.30 1.29 -9.17
CA TYR A 4 -0.12 1.99 -8.72
C TYR A 4 0.66 1.17 -7.70
N ARG A 5 1.92 1.53 -7.53
CA ARG A 5 2.76 1.14 -6.41
C ARG A 5 3.21 2.42 -5.72
N ASP A 6 2.81 2.57 -4.47
CA ASP A 6 2.96 3.80 -3.70
C ASP A 6 3.42 3.48 -2.26
N ASP A 7 3.92 4.50 -1.56
CA ASP A 7 4.06 4.46 -0.10
C ASP A 7 2.73 4.86 0.57
N CYS A 8 2.65 4.75 1.89
CA CYS A 8 1.50 5.15 2.68
C CYS A 8 1.10 6.61 2.43
N SER A 9 2.06 7.53 2.39
CA SER A 9 1.79 8.95 2.15
C SER A 9 1.16 9.21 0.78
N SER A 10 1.71 8.61 -0.27
CA SER A 10 1.20 8.75 -1.64
C SER A 10 -0.15 8.07 -1.80
N ALA A 11 -0.38 6.94 -1.11
CA ALA A 11 -1.67 6.24 -1.13
C ALA A 11 -2.80 7.11 -0.56
N LEU A 12 -2.56 7.88 0.51
CA LEU A 12 -3.55 8.82 1.06
C LEU A 12 -4.02 9.87 0.04
N ASN A 13 -3.11 10.31 -0.82
CA ASN A 13 -3.35 11.36 -1.82
C ASN A 13 -3.95 10.82 -3.14
N ARG A 14 -4.04 9.49 -3.32
CA ARG A 14 -4.58 8.89 -4.55
C ARG A 14 -6.08 9.04 -4.63
N VAL A 15 -6.59 9.65 -5.70
CA VAL A 15 -8.04 9.79 -5.95
C VAL A 15 -8.59 8.84 -7.02
N ASP A 16 -7.72 8.05 -7.65
CA ASP A 16 -8.10 7.12 -8.71
C ASP A 16 -7.39 5.75 -8.59
N GLY A 17 -8.04 4.73 -9.14
CA GLY A 17 -7.49 3.38 -9.29
C GLY A 17 -7.20 2.65 -7.98
N PHE A 18 -6.36 1.62 -8.12
CA PHE A 18 -5.91 0.78 -7.01
C PHE A 18 -4.45 1.07 -6.75
N THR A 19 -4.02 0.95 -5.50
CA THR A 19 -2.62 1.11 -5.15
C THR A 19 -2.13 -0.02 -4.27
N CYS A 20 -0.92 -0.50 -4.55
CA CYS A 20 -0.23 -1.51 -3.78
C CYS A 20 0.80 -0.84 -2.86
N VAL A 21 0.66 -1.09 -1.56
CA VAL A 21 1.50 -0.51 -0.50
C VAL A 21 2.21 -1.65 0.24
N PHE A 22 3.49 -1.46 0.56
CA PHE A 22 4.22 -2.32 1.49
C PHE A 22 4.34 -1.59 2.82
N ALA A 23 3.86 -2.21 3.90
CA ALA A 23 3.80 -1.58 5.21
C ALA A 23 3.91 -2.62 6.33
N LYS A 24 4.23 -2.14 7.53
CA LYS A 24 4.22 -2.90 8.77
C LYS A 24 2.88 -2.73 9.47
N ILE A 25 2.33 -3.79 10.03
CA ILE A 25 1.04 -3.78 10.72
C ILE A 25 1.23 -3.24 12.14
N LEU A 26 0.43 -2.24 12.49
CA LEU A 26 0.39 -1.65 13.84
C LEU A 26 -0.77 -2.19 14.68
N SER A 27 -1.93 -2.36 14.04
CA SER A 27 -3.14 -2.90 14.66
C SER A 27 -3.96 -3.63 13.61
N VAL A 28 -4.73 -4.63 14.03
CA VAL A 28 -5.55 -5.47 13.13
C VAL A 28 -7.03 -5.09 13.20
N ILE A 29 -7.50 -4.61 14.36
CA ILE A 29 -8.90 -4.22 14.58
C ILE A 29 -8.91 -2.94 15.43
N PRO A 30 -9.03 -1.74 14.83
CA PRO A 30 -9.07 -1.47 13.38
C PRO A 30 -7.71 -1.70 12.71
N LEU A 31 -7.72 -1.99 11.39
CA LEU A 31 -6.49 -2.19 10.63
C LEU A 31 -5.75 -0.87 10.48
N GLU A 32 -4.54 -0.83 11.03
CA GLU A 32 -3.62 0.28 10.94
C GLU A 32 -2.25 -0.24 10.52
N VAL A 33 -1.63 0.44 9.57
CA VAL A 33 -0.32 0.07 9.04
C VAL A 33 0.57 1.29 8.90
N GLU A 34 1.88 1.09 8.89
CA GLU A 34 2.85 2.16 8.70
C GLU A 34 3.98 1.78 7.76
N ASP A 35 4.49 2.76 7.03
CA ASP A 35 5.79 2.66 6.40
C ASP A 35 6.66 3.86 6.82
N LYS A 36 7.82 4.05 6.18
CA LYS A 36 8.75 5.14 6.50
C LYS A 36 8.17 6.54 6.23
N THR A 37 7.02 6.67 5.58
CA THR A 37 6.48 7.94 5.08
C THR A 37 5.23 8.39 5.80
N SER A 38 4.34 7.46 6.20
CA SER A 38 3.11 7.78 6.92
C SER A 38 2.48 6.52 7.50
N LYS A 39 1.48 6.72 8.34
CA LYS A 39 0.52 5.71 8.75
C LYS A 39 -0.71 5.73 7.85
N LEU A 40 -1.36 4.58 7.70
CA LEU A 40 -2.66 4.41 7.07
C LEU A 40 -3.64 3.80 8.08
N TYR A 41 -4.73 4.51 8.33
CA TYR A 41 -5.87 4.00 9.07
C TYR A 41 -6.91 3.47 8.08
N LEU A 42 -7.02 2.15 7.97
CA LEU A 42 -7.90 1.47 7.01
C LEU A 42 -9.24 1.04 7.64
N GLY A 43 -9.38 1.23 8.96
CA GLY A 43 -10.63 0.98 9.68
C GLY A 43 -10.99 -0.50 9.71
N ARG A 44 -12.27 -0.82 9.48
CA ARG A 44 -12.72 -2.21 9.35
C ARG A 44 -12.28 -2.75 7.99
N VAL A 45 -11.55 -3.86 8.04
CA VAL A 45 -11.20 -4.61 6.83
C VAL A 45 -12.47 -5.17 6.21
N ASN A 46 -12.52 -5.23 4.88
CA ASN A 46 -13.63 -5.86 4.17
C ASN A 46 -13.78 -7.31 4.66
N GLU A 47 -15.02 -7.79 4.81
CA GLU A 47 -15.36 -9.13 5.29
C GLU A 47 -14.68 -10.25 4.48
N ASN A 48 -14.32 -9.95 3.23
CA ASN A 48 -13.63 -10.88 2.32
C ASN A 48 -12.11 -10.95 2.52
N VAL A 49 -11.52 -10.14 3.41
CA VAL A 49 -10.09 -10.16 3.71
C VAL A 49 -9.89 -10.92 5.02
N SER A 50 -9.38 -12.14 4.92
CA SER A 50 -8.97 -12.87 6.12
C SER A 50 -7.81 -12.15 6.80
N VAL A 51 -7.99 -11.89 8.10
CA VAL A 51 -6.96 -11.41 9.02
C VAL A 51 -6.62 -12.46 10.07
N GLU A 52 -6.98 -13.72 9.82
CA GLU A 52 -6.52 -14.85 10.61
C GLU A 52 -4.99 -14.95 10.48
N ASP A 53 -4.29 -15.15 11.60
CA ASP A 53 -2.83 -15.19 11.69
C ASP A 53 -2.10 -13.90 11.25
N VAL A 54 -2.78 -12.76 11.32
CA VAL A 54 -2.19 -11.43 11.13
C VAL A 54 -1.89 -10.82 12.49
N PHE A 55 -0.64 -10.43 12.73
CA PHE A 55 -0.21 -9.87 14.00
C PHE A 55 0.40 -8.48 13.87
N PRO A 56 0.24 -7.60 14.88
CA PRO A 56 1.04 -6.39 15.00
C PRO A 56 2.53 -6.73 14.93
N GLY A 57 3.26 -6.01 14.08
CA GLY A 57 4.66 -6.30 13.81
C GLY A 57 4.93 -6.92 12.45
N ASP A 58 3.95 -7.61 11.86
CA ASP A 58 4.11 -8.26 10.57
C ASP A 58 4.29 -7.25 9.44
N TYR A 59 5.11 -7.62 8.45
CA TYR A 59 5.20 -6.90 7.19
C TYR A 59 4.18 -7.46 6.21
N CYS A 60 3.58 -6.58 5.41
CA CYS A 60 2.54 -6.96 4.48
C CYS A 60 2.57 -6.14 3.18
N TYR A 61 2.00 -6.72 2.14
CA TYR A 61 1.49 -5.97 0.99
C TYR A 61 -0.02 -5.80 1.13
N LEU A 62 -0.48 -4.58 0.88
CA LEU A 62 -1.90 -4.23 0.83
C LEU A 62 -2.25 -3.81 -0.59
N LEU A 63 -3.35 -4.34 -1.11
CA LEU A 63 -4.03 -3.78 -2.27
C LEU A 63 -5.18 -2.90 -1.78
N LEU A 64 -5.09 -1.62 -2.08
CA LEU A 64 -6.03 -0.61 -1.64
C LEU A 64 -6.85 -0.10 -2.83
N ASP A 65 -8.16 0.04 -2.63
CA ASP A 65 -9.02 0.78 -3.55
C ASP A 65 -9.05 2.25 -3.14
N ALA A 66 -8.40 3.09 -3.96
CA ALA A 66 -8.29 4.52 -3.72
C ALA A 66 -9.42 5.33 -4.40
N THR A 67 -10.35 4.67 -5.08
CA THR A 67 -11.53 5.33 -5.69
C THR A 67 -12.64 5.60 -4.67
N VAL A 68 -12.58 4.97 -3.50
CA VAL A 68 -13.56 5.08 -2.42
C VAL A 68 -12.97 5.80 -1.19
N ARG A 69 -13.85 6.39 -0.35
CA ARG A 69 -13.48 7.06 0.89
C ARG A 69 -14.36 6.60 2.07
N PRO A 70 -13.78 6.16 3.21
CA PRO A 70 -12.34 5.95 3.45
C PRO A 70 -11.72 4.91 2.51
N ILE A 71 -10.39 4.98 2.29
CA ILE A 71 -9.65 4.04 1.42
C ILE A 71 -9.90 2.62 1.94
N ARG A 72 -10.25 1.68 1.04
CA ARG A 72 -10.58 0.31 1.43
C ARG A 72 -9.42 -0.64 1.16
N CYS A 73 -9.13 -1.49 2.14
CA CYS A 73 -8.27 -2.66 1.94
C CYS A 73 -9.06 -3.74 1.20
N ILE A 74 -8.57 -4.14 0.04
CA ILE A 74 -9.17 -5.17 -0.82
C ILE A 74 -8.46 -6.51 -0.64
N ARG A 75 -7.16 -6.46 -0.36
CA ARG A 75 -6.35 -7.65 -0.10
C ARG A 75 -5.20 -7.29 0.81
N LEU A 76 -4.93 -8.17 1.76
CA LEU A 76 -3.77 -8.13 2.63
C LEU A 76 -2.96 -9.41 2.40
N THR A 77 -1.63 -9.31 2.37
CA THR A 77 -0.75 -10.47 2.21
C THR A 77 0.47 -10.28 3.10
N ILE A 78 0.57 -11.09 4.15
CA ILE A 78 1.72 -11.12 5.04
C ILE A 78 2.94 -11.62 4.28
N VAL A 79 4.08 -11.00 4.54
CA VAL A 79 5.36 -11.40 3.96
C VAL A 79 6.46 -11.39 5.03
N PRO A 80 7.50 -12.21 4.87
CA PRO A 80 8.64 -12.19 5.78
C PRO A 80 9.37 -10.84 5.78
N GLU A 81 9.96 -10.48 6.92
CA GLU A 81 10.69 -9.22 7.09
C GLU A 81 11.82 -9.01 6.07
N TYR A 82 12.52 -10.08 5.67
CA TYR A 82 13.63 -9.98 4.71
C TYR A 82 13.20 -9.42 3.33
N ILE A 83 11.90 -9.42 3.01
CA ILE A 83 11.34 -8.83 1.79
C ILE A 83 11.41 -7.30 1.80
N GLN A 84 11.54 -6.65 2.96
CA GLN A 84 11.52 -5.20 3.09
C GLN A 84 12.46 -4.48 2.11
N LYS A 85 13.73 -4.89 2.04
CA LYS A 85 14.71 -4.27 1.12
C LYS A 85 14.30 -4.41 -0.35
N PHE A 86 13.71 -5.54 -0.71
CA PHE A 86 13.20 -5.76 -2.06
C PHE A 86 11.97 -4.89 -2.34
N ALA A 87 11.04 -4.77 -1.39
CA ALA A 87 9.87 -3.92 -1.51
C ALA A 87 10.24 -2.44 -1.71
N GLU A 88 11.20 -1.93 -0.93
CA GLU A 88 11.75 -0.58 -1.05
C GLU A 88 12.39 -0.36 -2.43
N TYR A 89 13.17 -1.32 -2.92
CA TYR A 89 13.76 -1.27 -4.25
C TYR A 89 12.68 -1.20 -5.35
N GLN A 90 11.64 -2.03 -5.26
CA GLN A 90 10.54 -2.04 -6.23
C GLN A 90 9.77 -0.72 -6.24
N LEU A 91 9.52 -0.13 -5.08
CA LEU A 91 8.88 1.17 -4.96
C LEU A 91 9.74 2.28 -5.59
N ARG A 92 11.04 2.31 -5.30
CA ARG A 92 11.98 3.26 -5.91
C ARG A 92 12.01 3.12 -7.43
N ARG A 93 12.06 1.89 -7.95
CA ARG A 93 12.04 1.62 -9.39
C ARG A 93 10.72 2.09 -10.04
N ALA A 94 9.59 1.86 -9.40
CA ALA A 94 8.28 2.30 -9.88
C ALA A 94 8.20 3.84 -9.99
N ARG A 95 8.79 4.57 -9.04
CA ARG A 95 8.88 6.05 -9.09
C ARG A 95 9.76 6.56 -10.22
N ALA A 96 10.92 5.93 -10.41
CA ALA A 96 11.83 6.29 -11.50
C ALA A 96 11.13 6.13 -12.87
N LEU A 97 10.40 5.04 -13.07
CA LEU A 97 9.65 4.79 -14.31
C LEU A 97 8.51 5.80 -14.54
N LYS A 98 7.79 6.20 -13.47
CA LYS A 98 6.78 7.28 -13.55
C LYS A 98 7.43 8.58 -14.00
N THR A 99 8.60 8.93 -13.44
CA THR A 99 9.34 10.15 -13.80
C THR A 99 9.79 10.12 -15.26
N HIS A 100 10.30 8.98 -15.74
CA HIS A 100 10.69 8.84 -17.15
C HIS A 100 9.51 8.92 -18.13
N ASN A 101 8.36 8.33 -17.80
CA ASN A 101 7.17 8.43 -18.64
C ASN A 101 6.55 9.84 -18.64
N SER A 102 6.78 10.63 -17.57
CA SER A 102 6.33 12.03 -17.49
C SER A 102 7.11 12.96 -18.44
N ASN A 103 8.36 12.60 -18.75
CA ASN A 103 9.21 13.39 -19.65
C ASN A 103 8.89 13.21 -21.15
N PHE A 104 8.00 12.30 -21.52
CA PHE A 104 7.57 12.11 -22.91
C PHE A 104 6.28 12.88 -23.27
N TYR A 105 5.67 13.59 -22.32
CA TYR A 105 4.46 14.39 -22.56
C TYR A 105 4.68 15.91 -22.43
N CYS A 106 5.93 16.35 -22.32
CA CYS A 106 6.32 17.77 -22.43
C CYS A 106 7.17 18.00 -23.69
N LEU A 107 6.56 17.86 -24.87
CA LEU A 107 6.98 18.49 -26.12
C LEU A 107 5.72 18.82 -26.94
#